data_AF-A0AA92U1M5-F1
#
_entry.id   AF-A0AA92U1M5-F1
#
_cell.length_a   1.000
_cell.length_b   1.000
_cell.length_c   1.000
_cell.angle_alpha   90.00
_cell.angle_beta   90.00
_cell.angle_gamma   90.00
#
_symmetry.space_group_name_H-M   'P 1'
#
loop_
_entity.id
_entity.type
_entity.pdbx_description
1 polymer ?
#
loop_
_entity_poly.entity_id
_entity_poly.type
_entity_poly.pdbx_seq_one_letter_code
_entity_poly.pdbx_strand_id
1 'polypeptide(L)'
;MFNDSINYETFLTIKRLMDGNSWLGRNNSILVSGFRMQRGKIFVLQYCNPQADILTGYSRALGVDVCIERQQVRPLLYSKTVEGYIVIESQKDRNYLILNDKDTGQSLSSNLLNNYLNECDAIDKEDKKSISFSLLSPKRRWVVDAPKFIVSTSNQLCKCVYDEDKHWAFPVGMYAMPADTLPTCLSRQIILAIYNSKLFSFYKMEYEKAHRKEKCVHFAAIKSFPIPYYINNEFRFVLDNLVDTIVAYREKNSTIGSFKEDRKAYYFQELIDMCIYELYFAGHMRKNNLGVVHKLMKAPFMNKELDMEDKVAETYSWLMKSDNVVRQRIMLLDTRSSLILGRIHNFYFK
;
A
#
# COMPACT_ATOMS: atom_id res chain seq x y z
N MET A 1 -7.45 27.08 -12.81
CA MET A 1 -8.39 26.63 -13.85
C MET A 1 -7.72 26.14 -15.15
N PHE A 2 -6.39 25.98 -15.19
CA PHE A 2 -5.66 25.42 -16.34
C PHE A 2 -5.03 24.08 -15.95
N ASN A 3 -5.43 22.98 -16.61
CA ASN A 3 -4.71 21.71 -16.90
C ASN A 3 -5.54 20.41 -16.86
N ASP A 4 -6.83 20.45 -16.51
CA ASP A 4 -7.61 19.19 -16.42
C ASP A 4 -7.77 18.46 -17.77
N SER A 5 -7.91 19.20 -18.88
CA SER A 5 -7.98 18.61 -20.24
C SER A 5 -6.65 17.98 -20.68
N ILE A 6 -5.54 18.63 -20.35
CA ILE A 6 -4.18 18.21 -20.69
C ILE A 6 -3.79 16.93 -19.93
N ASN A 7 -4.24 16.79 -18.69
CA ASN A 7 -4.02 15.59 -17.89
C ASN A 7 -4.91 14.43 -18.36
N TYR A 8 -6.15 14.69 -18.79
CA TYR A 8 -7.05 13.66 -19.31
C TYR A 8 -6.55 13.01 -20.61
N GLU A 9 -6.06 13.80 -21.58
CA GLU A 9 -5.47 13.24 -22.81
C GLU A 9 -4.18 12.44 -22.53
N THR A 10 -3.35 12.91 -21.60
CA THR A 10 -2.21 12.13 -21.11
C THR A 10 -2.65 10.83 -20.45
N PHE A 11 -3.69 10.87 -19.62
CA PHE A 11 -4.24 9.67 -18.99
C PHE A 11 -4.76 8.66 -20.01
N LEU A 12 -5.51 9.10 -21.03
CA LEU A 12 -5.95 8.24 -22.12
C LEU A 12 -4.76 7.66 -22.91
N THR A 13 -3.73 8.46 -23.16
CA THR A 13 -2.51 8.00 -23.83
C THR A 13 -1.78 6.94 -23.01
N ILE A 14 -1.61 7.17 -21.71
CA ILE A 14 -1.01 6.20 -20.77
C ILE A 14 -1.82 4.92 -20.76
N LYS A 15 -3.16 5.03 -20.64
CA LYS A 15 -4.05 3.87 -20.63
C LYS A 15 -3.92 3.06 -21.91
N ARG A 16 -3.91 3.70 -23.09
CA ARG A 16 -3.69 3.03 -24.38
C ARG A 16 -2.33 2.33 -24.45
N LEU A 17 -1.26 2.95 -23.93
CA LEU A 17 0.06 2.33 -23.89
C LEU A 17 0.09 1.10 -22.98
N MET A 18 -0.60 1.14 -21.85
CA MET A 18 -0.72 -0.01 -20.95
C MET A 18 -1.60 -1.11 -21.57
N ASP A 19 -2.75 -0.75 -22.16
CA ASP A 19 -3.68 -1.69 -22.78
C ASP A 19 -3.09 -2.36 -24.03
N GLY A 20 -2.20 -1.67 -24.75
CA GLY A 20 -1.47 -2.22 -25.90
C GLY A 20 -0.31 -3.14 -25.52
N ASN A 21 -0.04 -3.33 -24.23
CA ASN A 21 1.08 -4.11 -23.76
C ASN A 21 0.65 -5.56 -23.44
N SER A 22 1.12 -6.53 -24.22
CA SER A 22 0.59 -7.90 -24.23
C SER A 22 0.79 -8.68 -22.93
N TRP A 23 1.75 -8.29 -22.09
CA TRP A 23 1.97 -8.92 -20.79
C TRP A 23 1.22 -8.25 -19.64
N LEU A 24 0.47 -7.17 -19.89
CA LEU A 24 -0.42 -6.55 -18.92
C LEU A 24 -1.85 -7.06 -19.13
N GLY A 25 -2.59 -7.21 -18.04
CA GLY A 25 -3.99 -7.60 -18.10
C GLY A 25 -4.81 -7.02 -16.96
N ARG A 26 -6.12 -7.29 -16.99
CA ARG A 26 -7.04 -6.84 -15.93
C ARG A 26 -6.60 -7.39 -14.58
N ASN A 27 -6.71 -6.59 -13.53
CA ASN A 27 -6.49 -7.09 -12.19
C ASN A 27 -7.68 -7.95 -11.74
N ASN A 28 -7.52 -9.28 -11.80
CA ASN A 28 -8.54 -10.24 -11.36
C ASN A 28 -8.44 -10.61 -9.88
N SER A 29 -7.47 -10.07 -9.13
CA SER A 29 -7.28 -10.37 -7.71
C SER A 29 -8.48 -9.97 -6.87
N ILE A 30 -8.69 -10.63 -5.74
CA ILE A 30 -9.72 -10.18 -4.82
C ILE A 30 -9.26 -8.84 -4.23
N LEU A 31 -10.17 -7.87 -4.18
CA LEU A 31 -9.95 -6.57 -3.57
C LEU A 31 -11.04 -6.36 -2.53
N VAL A 32 -10.64 -6.01 -1.31
CA VAL A 32 -11.56 -5.81 -0.19
C VAL A 32 -11.38 -4.41 0.36
N SER A 33 -12.47 -3.64 0.44
CA SER A 33 -12.47 -2.35 1.14
C SER A 33 -12.41 -2.54 2.64
N GLY A 34 -11.66 -1.68 3.32
CA GLY A 34 -11.54 -1.69 4.77
C GLY A 34 -12.86 -1.39 5.51
N PHE A 35 -12.77 -1.44 6.84
CA PHE A 35 -13.95 -1.48 7.70
C PHE A 35 -14.56 -0.10 7.92
N ARG A 36 -15.89 0.00 7.69
CA ARG A 36 -16.62 1.26 7.90
C ARG A 36 -16.89 1.41 9.38
N MET A 37 -16.20 2.35 10.00
CA MET A 37 -16.41 2.67 11.40
C MET A 37 -17.50 3.75 11.48
N GLN A 38 -18.78 3.36 11.54
CA GLN A 38 -19.90 4.32 11.45
C GLN A 38 -19.88 5.44 12.52
N ARG A 39 -19.15 5.25 13.63
CA ARG A 39 -19.00 6.27 14.68
C ARG A 39 -17.60 6.40 15.29
N GLY A 40 -16.53 5.88 14.66
CA GLY A 40 -15.14 6.05 15.13
C GLY A 40 -14.81 5.67 16.60
N LYS A 41 -15.77 5.08 17.34
CA LYS A 41 -15.74 4.95 18.80
C LYS A 41 -16.17 3.56 19.30
N ILE A 42 -17.03 2.85 18.57
CA ILE A 42 -17.75 1.70 19.15
C ILE A 42 -16.90 0.42 19.26
N PHE A 43 -15.87 0.28 18.43
CA PHE A 43 -15.06 -0.95 18.35
C PHE A 43 -13.57 -0.68 18.42
N VAL A 44 -13.20 0.39 19.11
CA VAL A 44 -11.83 0.80 19.27
C VAL A 44 -11.49 0.76 20.74
N LEU A 45 -10.66 -0.20 21.12
CA LEU A 45 -10.01 -0.17 22.42
C LEU A 45 -8.78 0.74 22.33
N GLN A 46 -8.59 1.57 23.35
CA GLN A 46 -7.44 2.47 23.48
C GLN A 46 -6.49 2.02 24.59
N TYR A 47 -5.20 2.30 24.40
CA TYR A 47 -4.12 2.09 25.39
C TYR A 47 -3.96 0.63 25.88
N CYS A 48 -4.20 -0.35 25.01
CA CYS A 48 -4.07 -1.76 25.38
C CYS A 48 -2.60 -2.17 25.53
N ASN A 49 -2.30 -3.06 26.50
CA ASN A 49 -1.01 -3.74 26.57
C ASN A 49 -0.96 -4.88 25.53
N PRO A 50 -0.20 -4.78 24.41
CA PRO A 50 -0.27 -5.72 23.29
C PRO A 50 0.16 -7.16 23.60
N GLN A 51 0.85 -7.40 24.72
CA GLN A 51 1.44 -8.69 25.06
C GLN A 51 0.55 -9.56 25.97
N ALA A 52 -0.60 -9.07 26.41
CA ALA A 52 -1.49 -9.81 27.29
C ALA A 52 -2.48 -10.69 26.49
N ASP A 53 -2.76 -11.90 27.01
CA ASP A 53 -3.78 -12.81 26.47
C ASP A 53 -5.19 -12.22 26.56
N ILE A 54 -5.43 -11.43 27.61
CA ILE A 54 -6.62 -10.62 27.80
C ILE A 54 -6.17 -9.16 27.74
N LEU A 55 -6.72 -8.43 26.79
CA LEU A 55 -6.44 -7.02 26.61
C LEU A 55 -7.43 -6.19 27.39
N THR A 56 -6.92 -5.41 28.34
CA THR A 56 -7.67 -4.32 28.97
C THR A 56 -7.45 -3.05 28.15
N GLY A 57 -8.53 -2.37 27.79
CA GLY A 57 -8.46 -1.09 27.11
C GLY A 57 -9.75 -0.29 27.23
N TYR A 58 -9.64 1.02 27.02
CA TYR A 58 -10.78 1.91 27.15
C TYR A 58 -11.73 1.77 25.96
N SER A 59 -12.98 1.39 26.20
CA SER A 59 -14.04 1.41 25.20
C SER A 59 -14.68 2.78 25.14
N ARG A 60 -14.53 3.47 24.00
CA ARG A 60 -15.28 4.71 23.76
C ARG A 60 -16.77 4.50 23.54
N ALA A 61 -17.21 3.25 23.32
CA ALA A 61 -18.62 2.91 23.18
C ALA A 61 -19.31 2.99 24.55
N LEU A 62 -18.72 2.31 25.53
CA LEU A 62 -19.27 2.17 26.88
C LEU A 62 -18.77 3.25 27.84
N GLY A 63 -17.70 3.98 27.49
CA GLY A 63 -17.10 4.99 28.36
C GLY A 63 -16.35 4.41 29.55
N VAL A 64 -15.97 3.12 29.50
CA VAL A 64 -15.31 2.38 30.57
C VAL A 64 -14.20 1.48 30.01
N ASP A 65 -13.31 1.04 30.88
CA ASP A 65 -12.33 0.02 30.55
C ASP A 65 -13.00 -1.35 30.44
N VAL A 66 -12.65 -2.10 29.40
CA VAL A 66 -13.18 -3.43 29.13
C VAL A 66 -12.05 -4.41 28.88
N CYS A 67 -12.32 -5.68 29.15
CA CYS A 67 -11.40 -6.78 28.89
C CYS A 67 -11.91 -7.58 27.69
N ILE A 68 -11.06 -7.81 26.69
CA ILE A 68 -11.37 -8.63 25.51
C ILE A 68 -10.21 -9.57 25.24
N GLU A 69 -10.49 -10.80 24.82
CA GLU A 69 -9.46 -11.77 24.46
C GLU A 69 -8.63 -11.30 23.26
N ARG A 70 -7.30 -11.48 23.32
CA ARG A 70 -6.35 -11.01 22.30
C ARG A 70 -6.71 -11.44 20.89
N GLN A 71 -7.18 -12.67 20.73
CA GLN A 71 -7.58 -13.26 19.45
C GLN A 71 -8.77 -12.53 18.78
N GLN A 72 -9.63 -11.90 19.58
CA GLN A 72 -10.81 -11.17 19.14
C GLN A 72 -10.51 -9.70 18.85
N VAL A 73 -9.25 -9.28 18.83
CA VAL A 73 -8.91 -7.92 18.39
C VAL A 73 -7.74 -7.90 17.42
N ARG A 74 -7.68 -6.85 16.62
CA ARG A 74 -6.54 -6.56 15.75
C ARG A 74 -6.15 -5.09 15.88
N PRO A 75 -4.85 -4.76 15.97
CA PRO A 75 -4.37 -3.40 15.78
C PRO A 75 -4.93 -2.79 14.50
N LEU A 76 -5.38 -1.54 14.58
CA LEU A 76 -5.93 -0.82 13.45
C LEU A 76 -4.82 -0.04 12.76
N LEU A 77 -4.55 -0.40 11.51
CA LEU A 77 -3.61 0.30 10.65
C LEU A 77 -4.24 1.60 10.14
N TYR A 78 -3.52 2.70 10.29
CA TYR A 78 -3.94 3.99 9.78
C TYR A 78 -3.11 4.39 8.56
N SER A 79 -3.74 5.06 7.60
CA SER A 79 -3.04 5.58 6.42
C SER A 79 -1.83 6.46 6.72
N LYS A 80 -1.84 7.18 7.86
CA LYS A 80 -0.74 8.05 8.31
C LYS A 80 0.47 7.28 8.84
N THR A 81 0.28 6.03 9.29
CA THR A 81 1.37 5.18 9.83
C THR A 81 2.00 4.33 8.76
N VAL A 82 1.37 4.21 7.59
CA VAL A 82 1.98 3.59 6.42
C VAL A 82 2.97 4.58 5.81
N GLU A 83 4.25 4.20 5.75
CA GLU A 83 5.32 4.97 5.12
C GLU A 83 5.98 4.15 4.01
N GLY A 84 5.30 4.11 2.87
CA GLY A 84 5.70 3.32 1.71
C GLY A 84 5.59 1.83 2.03
N TYR A 85 6.74 1.17 2.06
CA TYR A 85 6.88 -0.27 2.25
C TYR A 85 6.73 -0.76 3.69
N ILE A 86 6.76 0.15 4.69
CA ILE A 86 6.76 -0.20 6.11
C ILE A 86 5.65 0.51 6.88
N VAL A 87 5.35 0.01 8.08
CA VAL A 87 4.48 0.66 9.06
C VAL A 87 5.33 1.28 10.16
N ILE A 88 5.20 2.59 10.37
CA ILE A 88 5.85 3.34 11.46
C ILE A 88 4.77 3.68 12.47
N GLU A 89 4.76 3.00 13.61
CA GLU A 89 3.77 3.24 14.65
C GLU A 89 4.40 3.52 16.02
N SER A 90 3.91 4.57 16.67
CA SER A 90 4.19 4.86 18.08
C SER A 90 3.23 4.07 18.98
N GLN A 91 3.74 3.47 20.05
CA GLN A 91 2.92 2.69 20.99
C GLN A 91 1.78 3.51 21.65
N LYS A 92 1.88 4.84 21.67
CA LYS A 92 0.91 5.71 22.38
C LYS A 92 -0.44 5.88 21.66
N ASP A 93 -0.54 5.56 20.38
CA ASP A 93 -1.73 5.83 19.54
C ASP A 93 -2.48 4.56 19.09
N ARG A 94 -2.17 3.40 19.68
CA ARG A 94 -2.72 2.12 19.22
C ARG A 94 -4.19 1.97 19.55
N ASN A 95 -4.98 1.94 18.47
CA ASN A 95 -6.39 1.65 18.49
C ASN A 95 -6.58 0.21 17.99
N TYR A 96 -7.42 -0.57 18.68
CA TYR A 96 -7.65 -1.97 18.34
C TYR A 96 -9.08 -2.17 17.86
N LEU A 97 -9.24 -2.79 16.69
CA LEU A 97 -10.54 -3.22 16.19
C LEU A 97 -10.95 -4.53 16.87
N ILE A 98 -12.12 -4.54 17.50
CA ILE A 98 -12.74 -5.77 18.00
C ILE A 98 -13.37 -6.53 16.82
N LEU A 99 -12.98 -7.79 16.66
CA LEU A 99 -13.54 -8.74 15.70
C LEU A 99 -14.61 -9.59 16.37
N ASN A 100 -15.65 -9.98 15.63
CA ASN A 100 -16.71 -10.84 16.12
C ASN A 100 -16.85 -12.08 15.23
N ASP A 101 -17.19 -13.21 15.84
CA ASP A 101 -17.21 -14.55 15.25
C ASP A 101 -18.62 -15.12 15.03
N LYS A 102 -19.68 -14.29 15.03
CA LYS A 102 -21.08 -14.74 14.98
C LYS A 102 -21.46 -15.81 13.91
N ASP A 103 -20.66 -16.07 12.87
CA ASP A 103 -20.93 -17.09 11.82
C ASP A 103 -20.01 -18.34 11.81
N THR A 104 -19.04 -18.52 12.72
CA THR A 104 -18.17 -19.73 12.65
C THR A 104 -18.83 -21.00 13.19
N GLY A 105 -20.05 -20.93 13.76
CA GLY A 105 -20.74 -22.09 14.33
C GLY A 105 -20.04 -22.72 15.54
N GLN A 106 -18.82 -22.27 15.85
CA GLN A 106 -18.18 -22.49 17.13
C GLN A 106 -18.85 -21.55 18.12
N SER A 107 -19.50 -22.15 19.11
CA SER A 107 -19.90 -21.51 20.36
C SER A 107 -18.89 -20.42 20.73
N LEU A 108 -19.34 -19.18 20.84
CA LEU A 108 -18.58 -18.07 21.43
C LEU A 108 -18.20 -18.49 22.86
N SER A 109 -17.04 -19.12 23.03
CA SER A 109 -16.51 -19.50 24.34
C SER A 109 -16.00 -18.31 25.14
N SER A 110 -15.94 -17.12 24.53
CA SER A 110 -15.56 -15.85 25.17
C SER A 110 -16.76 -15.18 25.85
N ASN A 111 -16.91 -15.40 27.16
CA ASN A 111 -17.88 -14.67 27.98
C ASN A 111 -17.65 -13.13 27.90
N LEU A 112 -16.40 -12.68 27.73
CA LEU A 112 -16.05 -11.26 27.75
C LEU A 112 -16.55 -10.50 26.51
N LEU A 113 -16.29 -11.01 25.30
CA LEU A 113 -16.79 -10.38 24.07
C LEU A 113 -18.33 -10.35 24.03
N ASN A 114 -18.99 -11.43 24.46
CA ASN A 114 -20.45 -11.48 24.49
C ASN A 114 -21.04 -10.46 25.45
N ASN A 115 -20.47 -10.33 26.66
CA ASN A 115 -20.89 -9.32 27.63
C ASN A 115 -20.72 -7.91 27.04
N TYR A 116 -19.55 -7.63 26.46
CA TYR A 116 -19.27 -6.34 25.81
C TYR A 116 -20.28 -6.01 24.71
N LEU A 117 -20.60 -6.97 23.84
CA LEU A 117 -21.56 -6.78 22.76
C LEU A 117 -22.98 -6.56 23.30
N ASN A 118 -23.39 -7.29 24.33
CA ASN A 118 -24.69 -7.12 24.96
C ASN A 118 -24.85 -5.74 25.62
N GLU A 119 -23.80 -5.24 26.27
CA GLU A 119 -23.78 -3.89 26.85
C GLU A 119 -23.84 -2.80 25.77
N CYS A 120 -23.11 -2.97 24.66
CA CYS A 120 -23.22 -2.09 23.51
C CYS A 120 -24.65 -2.13 22.92
N ASP A 121 -25.23 -3.32 22.74
CA ASP A 121 -26.59 -3.52 22.23
C ASP A 121 -27.66 -2.84 23.13
N ALA A 122 -27.43 -2.78 24.45
CA ALA A 122 -28.33 -2.12 25.38
C ALA A 122 -28.34 -0.59 25.19
N ILE A 123 -27.16 0.04 25.07
CA ILE A 123 -27.03 1.48 24.79
C ILE A 123 -27.75 1.85 23.49
N ASP A 124 -27.61 1.02 22.46
CA ASP A 124 -28.19 1.29 21.15
C ASP A 124 -29.71 1.22 21.11
N LYS A 125 -30.29 0.31 21.91
CA LYS A 125 -31.75 0.22 22.08
C LYS A 125 -32.33 1.46 22.78
N GLU A 126 -31.61 2.03 23.74
CA GLU A 126 -32.01 3.25 24.43
C GLU A 126 -31.94 4.49 23.52
N ASP A 127 -30.91 4.56 22.67
CA ASP A 127 -30.63 5.73 21.82
C ASP A 127 -31.57 5.88 20.60
N LYS A 128 -32.45 4.89 20.32
CA LYS A 128 -33.36 4.77 19.15
C LYS A 128 -32.74 4.99 17.77
N LYS A 129 -31.43 5.24 17.71
CA LYS A 129 -30.65 5.26 16.48
C LYS A 129 -30.27 3.81 16.26
N SER A 130 -30.85 3.19 15.22
CA SER A 130 -30.42 1.89 14.69
C SER A 130 -28.92 1.95 14.38
N ILE A 131 -28.11 1.66 15.38
CA ILE A 131 -26.73 1.32 15.19
C ILE A 131 -26.83 -0.13 14.76
N SER A 132 -26.96 -0.28 13.44
CA SER A 132 -26.62 -1.52 12.81
C SER A 132 -25.17 -1.77 13.20
N PHE A 133 -24.98 -2.63 14.20
CA PHE A 133 -23.77 -3.41 14.37
C PHE A 133 -23.61 -4.28 13.13
N SER A 134 -23.33 -3.67 11.98
CA SER A 134 -22.58 -4.32 10.93
C SER A 134 -21.13 -4.43 11.43
N LEU A 135 -20.99 -5.11 12.56
CA LEU A 135 -19.99 -6.12 12.84
C LEU A 135 -19.57 -6.70 11.50
N LEU A 136 -18.25 -6.75 11.30
CA LEU A 136 -17.59 -7.48 10.23
C LEU A 136 -18.56 -8.51 9.66
N SER A 137 -19.18 -8.24 8.51
CA SER A 137 -19.91 -9.32 7.87
C SER A 137 -18.88 -10.44 7.72
N PRO A 138 -19.12 -11.66 8.21
CA PRO A 138 -18.08 -12.69 8.25
C PRO A 138 -17.44 -12.95 6.88
N LYS A 139 -18.17 -12.60 5.81
CA LYS A 139 -17.70 -12.36 4.43
C LYS A 139 -16.44 -11.49 4.26
N ARG A 140 -15.99 -10.76 5.27
CA ARG A 140 -14.82 -9.86 5.22
C ARG A 140 -13.79 -10.12 6.31
N ARG A 141 -14.05 -10.99 7.30
CA ARG A 141 -13.05 -11.32 8.33
C ARG A 141 -11.89 -12.12 7.76
N TRP A 142 -12.18 -13.03 6.83
CA TRP A 142 -11.16 -13.88 6.18
C TRP A 142 -9.99 -13.09 5.59
N VAL A 143 -10.20 -11.85 5.12
CA VAL A 143 -9.10 -11.02 4.60
C VAL A 143 -8.14 -10.60 5.72
N VAL A 144 -8.65 -10.34 6.92
CA VAL A 144 -7.83 -9.95 8.08
C VAL A 144 -6.95 -11.12 8.52
N ASP A 145 -7.46 -12.34 8.40
CA ASP A 145 -6.78 -13.58 8.78
C ASP A 145 -5.95 -14.22 7.64
N ALA A 146 -5.79 -13.51 6.52
CA ALA A 146 -4.94 -13.90 5.39
C ALA A 146 -3.73 -12.94 5.23
N PRO A 147 -2.57 -13.45 4.76
CA PRO A 147 -1.47 -12.59 4.33
C PRO A 147 -1.94 -11.70 3.19
N LYS A 148 -1.67 -10.40 3.29
CA LYS A 148 -2.31 -9.41 2.41
C LYS A 148 -1.44 -8.20 2.15
N PHE A 149 -1.63 -7.61 0.97
CA PHE A 149 -1.17 -6.26 0.68
C PHE A 149 -2.23 -5.27 1.09
N ILE A 150 -1.87 -4.22 1.83
CA ILE A 150 -2.79 -3.17 2.26
C ILE A 150 -2.38 -1.86 1.58
N VAL A 151 -3.24 -1.36 0.70
CA VAL A 151 -3.07 -0.12 -0.06
C VAL A 151 -3.82 1.02 0.61
N SER A 152 -3.09 2.04 1.04
CA SER A 152 -3.62 3.30 1.52
C SER A 152 -3.86 4.27 0.36
N THR A 153 -5.08 4.79 0.24
CA THR A 153 -5.49 5.67 -0.87
C THR A 153 -5.78 7.12 -0.44
N SER A 154 -5.68 7.42 0.85
CA SER A 154 -6.00 8.74 1.42
C SER A 154 -4.94 9.82 1.14
N ASN A 155 -3.75 9.40 0.72
CA ASN A 155 -2.62 10.27 0.47
C ASN A 155 -2.50 10.54 -1.03
N GLN A 156 -1.87 11.65 -1.41
CA GLN A 156 -1.61 11.93 -2.82
C GLN A 156 -0.73 10.83 -3.43
N LEU A 157 0.29 10.35 -2.70
CA LEU A 157 1.03 9.11 -2.96
C LEU A 157 0.29 7.93 -2.34
N CYS A 158 -0.12 6.97 -3.15
CA CYS A 158 -0.53 5.68 -2.65
C CYS A 158 0.63 5.04 -1.90
N LYS A 159 0.32 4.37 -0.80
CA LYS A 159 1.31 3.63 -0.02
C LYS A 159 0.81 2.21 0.19
N CYS A 160 1.70 1.23 0.07
CA CYS A 160 1.35 -0.18 0.13
C CYS A 160 2.33 -0.95 1.01
N VAL A 161 1.79 -1.69 1.97
CA VAL A 161 2.54 -2.58 2.87
C VAL A 161 2.08 -4.01 2.70
N TYR A 162 2.96 -4.96 3.03
CA TYR A 162 2.63 -6.37 3.11
C TYR A 162 2.47 -6.79 4.57
N ASP A 163 1.28 -7.28 4.92
CA ASP A 163 0.94 -7.81 6.24
C ASP A 163 1.01 -9.34 6.20
N GLU A 164 2.22 -9.88 6.34
CA GLU A 164 2.50 -11.31 6.34
C GLU A 164 1.91 -12.01 7.56
N ASP A 165 2.08 -11.38 8.73
CA ASP A 165 1.70 -11.91 10.04
C ASP A 165 0.21 -11.74 10.38
N LYS A 166 -0.59 -11.22 9.44
CA LYS A 166 -2.04 -11.01 9.60
C LYS A 166 -2.36 -10.09 10.77
N HIS A 167 -1.46 -9.15 11.04
CA HIS A 167 -1.46 -8.33 12.23
C HIS A 167 -2.55 -7.25 12.17
N TRP A 168 -2.85 -6.74 10.98
CA TRP A 168 -3.56 -5.47 10.84
C TRP A 168 -5.03 -5.65 10.40
N ALA A 169 -5.91 -4.98 11.14
CA ALA A 169 -7.18 -4.50 10.60
C ALA A 169 -6.99 -3.13 9.94
N PHE A 170 -7.85 -2.75 9.00
CA PHE A 170 -7.70 -1.48 8.26
C PHE A 170 -9.07 -0.84 7.98
N PRO A 171 -9.19 0.50 8.11
CA PRO A 171 -10.46 1.22 7.95
C PRO A 171 -10.82 1.48 6.47
N VAL A 172 -12.04 1.95 6.24
CA VAL A 172 -12.46 2.49 4.93
C VAL A 172 -11.48 3.57 4.47
N GLY A 173 -11.17 3.56 3.16
CA GLY A 173 -10.10 4.38 2.57
C GLY A 173 -8.79 3.60 2.40
N MET A 174 -8.71 2.41 3.00
CA MET A 174 -7.68 1.43 2.72
C MET A 174 -8.30 0.19 2.08
N TYR A 175 -7.50 -0.50 1.27
CA TYR A 175 -7.95 -1.66 0.51
C TYR A 175 -6.94 -2.80 0.67
N ALA A 176 -7.43 -4.03 0.82
CA ALA A 176 -6.57 -5.21 0.91
C ALA A 176 -6.70 -6.11 -0.31
N MET A 177 -5.57 -6.66 -0.72
CA MET A 177 -5.45 -7.72 -1.72
C MET A 177 -4.81 -8.93 -1.04
N PRO A 178 -5.55 -10.05 -0.84
CA PRO A 178 -4.97 -11.30 -0.37
C PRO A 178 -3.87 -11.78 -1.31
N ALA A 179 -2.74 -12.21 -0.75
CA ALA A 179 -1.55 -12.56 -1.51
C ALA A 179 -1.77 -13.72 -2.49
N ASP A 180 -2.57 -14.70 -2.08
CA ASP A 180 -2.94 -15.90 -2.83
C ASP A 180 -3.84 -15.63 -4.04
N THR A 181 -4.42 -14.42 -4.13
CA THR A 181 -5.31 -14.03 -5.24
C THR A 181 -4.59 -13.27 -6.37
N LEU A 182 -3.30 -12.97 -6.19
CA LEU A 182 -2.48 -12.26 -7.17
C LEU A 182 -1.81 -13.24 -8.15
N PRO A 183 -1.48 -12.80 -9.38
CA PRO A 183 -0.76 -13.63 -10.34
C PRO A 183 0.56 -14.18 -9.77
N THR A 184 0.80 -15.48 -9.96
CA THR A 184 1.96 -16.20 -9.40
C THR A 184 3.31 -15.72 -9.94
N CYS A 185 3.32 -15.00 -11.06
CA CYS A 185 4.53 -14.39 -11.61
C CYS A 185 4.99 -13.15 -10.84
N LEU A 186 4.14 -12.58 -9.98
CA LEU A 186 4.45 -11.39 -9.20
C LEU A 186 4.96 -11.79 -7.82
N SER A 187 6.23 -11.48 -7.54
CA SER A 187 6.78 -11.57 -6.19
C SER A 187 6.13 -10.53 -5.27
N ARG A 188 6.26 -10.74 -3.96
CA ARG A 188 5.85 -9.75 -2.95
C ARG A 188 6.45 -8.37 -3.24
N GLN A 189 7.73 -8.36 -3.56
CA GLN A 189 8.51 -7.16 -3.84
C GLN A 189 7.97 -6.40 -5.05
N ILE A 190 7.63 -7.11 -6.13
CA ILE A 190 7.07 -6.48 -7.33
C ILE A 190 5.69 -5.87 -7.05
N ILE A 191 4.84 -6.54 -6.28
CA ILE A 191 3.54 -5.98 -5.88
C ILE A 191 3.73 -4.70 -5.06
N LEU A 192 4.65 -4.72 -4.09
CA LEU A 192 4.99 -3.52 -3.31
C LEU A 192 5.54 -2.40 -4.21
N ALA A 193 6.42 -2.71 -5.15
CA ALA A 193 6.97 -1.75 -6.10
C ALA A 193 5.87 -1.10 -6.96
N ILE A 194 4.94 -1.90 -7.49
CA ILE A 194 3.84 -1.39 -8.31
C ILE A 194 2.96 -0.43 -7.52
N TYR A 195 2.47 -0.84 -6.34
CA TYR A 195 1.49 -0.04 -5.59
C TYR A 195 2.08 1.11 -4.78
N ASN A 196 3.42 1.14 -4.58
CA ASN A 196 4.13 2.31 -4.07
C ASN A 196 4.68 3.22 -5.19
N SER A 197 4.52 2.86 -6.47
CA SER A 197 5.07 3.65 -7.57
C SER A 197 4.32 4.97 -7.80
N LYS A 198 5.05 5.93 -8.37
CA LYS A 198 4.47 7.15 -8.95
C LYS A 198 3.49 6.84 -10.07
N LEU A 199 3.72 5.80 -10.87
CA LEU A 199 2.81 5.38 -11.94
C LEU A 199 1.43 5.03 -11.40
N PHE A 200 1.36 4.16 -10.40
CA PHE A 200 0.09 3.74 -9.82
C PHE A 200 -0.66 4.93 -9.21
N SER A 201 0.06 5.76 -8.45
CA SER A 201 -0.52 6.93 -7.80
C SER A 201 -1.03 7.98 -8.81
N PHE A 202 -0.29 8.21 -9.90
CA PHE A 202 -0.71 9.07 -11.01
C PHE A 202 -1.98 8.51 -11.67
N TYR A 203 -1.97 7.23 -12.03
CA TYR A 203 -3.10 6.57 -12.67
C TYR A 203 -4.36 6.68 -11.82
N LYS A 204 -4.26 6.34 -10.52
CA LYS A 204 -5.39 6.42 -9.59
C LYS A 204 -5.97 7.83 -9.58
N MET A 205 -5.13 8.85 -9.42
CA MET A 205 -5.57 10.23 -9.35
C MET A 205 -6.33 10.64 -10.62
N GLU A 206 -5.80 10.32 -11.80
CA GLU A 206 -6.44 10.65 -13.07
C GLU A 206 -7.70 9.84 -13.33
N TYR A 207 -7.71 8.56 -12.94
CA TYR A 207 -8.91 7.72 -12.97
C TYR A 207 -10.02 8.34 -12.11
N GLU A 208 -9.71 8.74 -10.88
CA GLU A 208 -10.66 9.36 -9.95
C GLU A 208 -11.21 10.68 -10.49
N LYS A 209 -10.37 11.48 -11.14
CA LYS A 209 -10.80 12.72 -11.80
C LYS A 209 -11.76 12.44 -12.97
N ALA A 210 -11.49 11.41 -13.77
CA ALA A 210 -12.34 11.03 -14.89
C ALA A 210 -13.69 10.44 -14.42
N HIS A 211 -13.73 9.79 -13.25
CA HIS A 211 -14.89 9.05 -12.75
C HIS A 211 -15.47 9.61 -11.44
N ARG A 212 -15.37 10.93 -11.20
CA ARG A 212 -15.77 11.58 -9.92
C ARG A 212 -17.20 11.29 -9.47
N LYS A 213 -18.11 10.96 -10.40
CA LYS A 213 -19.52 10.67 -10.11
C LYS A 213 -19.78 9.21 -9.75
N GLU A 214 -18.79 8.33 -9.93
CA GLU A 214 -18.94 6.90 -9.64
C GLU A 214 -18.86 6.61 -8.15
N LYS A 215 -19.74 5.71 -7.68
CA LYS A 215 -19.65 5.19 -6.32
C LYS A 215 -18.42 4.30 -6.21
N CYS A 216 -17.70 4.40 -5.09
CA CYS A 216 -16.52 3.57 -4.80
C CYS A 216 -15.36 3.78 -5.80
N VAL A 217 -15.19 4.99 -6.34
CA VAL A 217 -14.17 5.28 -7.37
C VAL A 217 -12.74 4.84 -6.99
N HIS A 218 -12.34 4.96 -5.73
CA HIS A 218 -11.03 4.49 -5.25
C HIS A 218 -10.84 2.97 -5.43
N PHE A 219 -11.89 2.18 -5.16
CA PHE A 219 -11.90 0.73 -5.37
C PHE A 219 -11.78 0.42 -6.87
N ALA A 220 -12.56 1.11 -7.69
CA ALA A 220 -12.57 0.93 -9.14
C ALA A 220 -11.22 1.29 -9.76
N ALA A 221 -10.54 2.32 -9.27
CA ALA A 221 -9.21 2.72 -9.72
C ALA A 221 -8.16 1.62 -9.49
N ILE A 222 -8.11 1.04 -8.28
CA ILE A 222 -7.19 -0.09 -7.97
C ILE A 222 -7.52 -1.30 -8.85
N LYS A 223 -8.81 -1.63 -8.97
CA LYS A 223 -9.27 -2.81 -9.71
C LYS A 223 -9.07 -2.68 -11.23
N SER A 224 -9.11 -1.46 -11.75
CA SER A 224 -8.91 -1.17 -13.17
C SER A 224 -7.45 -1.04 -13.57
N PHE A 225 -6.53 -0.88 -12.60
CA PHE A 225 -5.12 -0.76 -12.89
C PHE A 225 -4.58 -2.07 -13.48
N PRO A 226 -3.98 -2.06 -14.69
CA PRO A 226 -3.41 -3.25 -15.29
C PRO A 226 -2.27 -3.83 -14.46
N ILE A 227 -2.24 -5.15 -14.32
CA ILE A 227 -1.15 -5.87 -13.64
C ILE A 227 -0.42 -6.79 -14.62
N PRO A 228 0.89 -7.03 -14.43
CA PRO A 228 1.62 -7.95 -15.30
C PRO A 228 1.20 -9.40 -15.04
N TYR A 229 1.07 -10.16 -16.12
CA TYR A 229 0.90 -11.63 -16.11
C TYR A 229 2.18 -12.35 -16.55
N TYR A 230 3.16 -11.61 -17.04
CA TYR A 230 4.50 -12.11 -17.34
C TYR A 230 5.53 -11.06 -16.92
N ILE A 231 6.60 -11.50 -16.27
CA ILE A 231 7.77 -10.69 -15.91
C ILE A 231 9.01 -11.53 -16.19
N ASN A 232 9.97 -10.94 -16.90
CA ASN A 232 11.23 -11.62 -17.18
C ASN A 232 12.16 -11.63 -15.94
N ASN A 233 13.18 -12.47 -15.99
CA ASN A 233 14.08 -12.66 -14.84
C ASN A 233 14.90 -11.42 -14.48
N GLU A 234 15.28 -10.57 -15.44
CA GLU A 234 16.04 -9.35 -15.15
C GLU A 234 15.20 -8.36 -14.32
N PHE A 235 13.95 -8.12 -14.74
CA PHE A 235 13.02 -7.26 -13.99
C PHE A 235 12.78 -7.79 -12.60
N ARG A 236 12.51 -9.10 -12.49
CA ARG A 236 12.27 -9.74 -11.19
C ARG A 236 13.48 -9.57 -10.28
N PHE A 237 14.67 -9.90 -10.77
CA PHE A 237 15.88 -9.85 -9.95
C PHE A 237 16.21 -8.42 -9.49
N VAL A 238 16.08 -7.43 -10.37
CA VAL A 238 16.33 -6.02 -10.02
C VAL A 238 15.30 -5.49 -9.01
N LEU A 239 14.00 -5.68 -9.28
CA LEU A 239 12.94 -5.18 -8.41
C LEU A 239 12.95 -5.87 -7.05
N ASP A 240 13.16 -7.19 -7.02
CA ASP A 240 13.22 -7.94 -5.77
C ASP A 240 14.35 -7.39 -4.87
N ASN A 241 15.56 -7.24 -5.41
CA ASN A 241 16.69 -6.72 -4.63
C ASN A 241 16.52 -5.24 -4.22
N LEU A 242 15.99 -4.38 -5.09
CA LEU A 242 15.74 -2.97 -4.75
C LEU A 242 14.74 -2.84 -3.59
N VAL A 243 13.64 -3.59 -3.66
CA VAL A 243 12.57 -3.52 -2.66
C VAL A 243 13.02 -4.14 -1.34
N ASP A 244 13.70 -5.29 -1.36
CA ASP A 244 14.23 -5.87 -0.13
C ASP A 244 15.24 -4.95 0.54
N THR A 245 16.12 -4.31 -0.25
CA THR A 245 17.11 -3.35 0.26
C THR A 245 16.44 -2.14 0.90
N ILE A 246 15.44 -1.52 0.24
CA ILE A 246 14.78 -0.32 0.78
C ILE A 246 13.89 -0.64 2.00
N VAL A 247 13.23 -1.81 2.01
CA VAL A 247 12.46 -2.29 3.17
C VAL A 247 13.37 -2.43 4.38
N ALA A 248 14.44 -3.23 4.26
CA ALA A 248 15.36 -3.49 5.35
C ALA A 248 16.02 -2.20 5.86
N TYR A 249 16.39 -1.29 4.95
CA TYR A 249 16.92 0.02 5.30
C TYR A 249 15.94 0.86 6.10
N ARG A 250 14.68 0.92 5.68
CA ARG A 250 13.64 1.71 6.36
C ARG A 250 13.24 1.12 7.70
N GLU A 251 13.21 -0.21 7.85
CA GLU A 251 12.93 -0.86 9.13
C GLU A 251 14.00 -0.49 10.18
N LYS A 252 15.28 -0.57 9.79
CA LYS A 252 16.41 -0.20 10.67
C LYS A 252 16.45 1.30 10.98
N ASN A 253 16.01 2.13 10.04
CA ASN A 253 16.04 3.60 10.13
C ASN A 253 14.65 4.22 10.35
N SER A 254 13.72 3.49 10.98
CA SER A 254 12.32 3.91 11.13
C SER A 254 12.09 5.17 11.98
N THR A 255 13.14 5.67 12.65
CA THR A 255 13.15 6.97 13.34
C THR A 255 13.50 8.15 12.41
N ILE A 256 14.06 7.89 11.23
CA ILE A 256 14.33 8.89 10.20
C ILE A 256 12.99 9.23 9.54
N GLY A 257 12.69 10.52 9.42
CA GLY A 257 11.39 11.04 8.98
C GLY A 257 10.93 10.64 7.57
N SER A 258 10.23 11.55 6.89
CA SER A 258 9.59 11.22 5.61
C SER A 258 10.61 10.80 4.52
N PHE A 259 10.16 10.07 3.50
CA PHE A 259 11.00 9.71 2.33
C PHE A 259 11.73 10.90 1.69
N LYS A 260 11.22 12.13 1.84
CA LYS A 260 11.83 13.34 1.28
C LYS A 260 13.03 13.83 2.09
N GLU A 261 13.07 13.51 3.38
CA GLU A 261 14.17 13.89 4.28
C GLU A 261 15.34 12.91 4.13
N ASP A 262 15.05 11.63 3.89
CA ASP A 262 16.06 10.63 3.59
C ASP A 262 16.36 10.58 2.09
N ARG A 263 17.40 11.32 1.67
CA ARG A 263 17.85 11.35 0.27
C ARG A 263 18.18 9.97 -0.27
N LYS A 264 18.74 9.05 0.53
CA LYS A 264 19.12 7.71 0.05
C LYS A 264 17.86 6.92 -0.29
N ALA A 265 16.88 6.90 0.61
CA ALA A 265 15.59 6.26 0.37
C ALA A 265 14.85 6.88 -0.82
N TYR A 266 14.88 8.22 -0.94
CA TYR A 266 14.32 8.93 -2.10
C TYR A 266 14.89 8.39 -3.42
N TYR A 267 16.22 8.37 -3.58
CA TYR A 267 16.81 7.90 -4.84
C TYR A 267 16.59 6.41 -5.10
N PHE A 268 16.52 5.58 -4.06
CA PHE A 268 16.12 4.18 -4.24
C PHE A 268 14.68 4.07 -4.77
N GLN A 269 13.74 4.87 -4.26
CA GLN A 269 12.40 4.94 -4.81
C GLN A 269 12.39 5.38 -6.28
N GLU A 270 13.23 6.34 -6.66
CA GLU A 270 13.36 6.78 -8.06
C GLU A 270 13.85 5.65 -8.97
N LEU A 271 14.76 4.80 -8.50
CA LEU A 271 15.20 3.61 -9.24
C LEU A 271 14.05 2.62 -9.44
N ILE A 272 13.26 2.39 -8.39
CA ILE A 272 12.07 1.53 -8.46
C ILE A 272 11.05 2.11 -9.46
N ASP A 273 10.77 3.40 -9.41
CA ASP A 273 9.86 4.07 -10.36
C ASP A 273 10.33 3.90 -11.81
N MET A 274 11.63 4.06 -12.08
CA MET A 274 12.19 3.84 -13.41
C MET A 274 12.02 2.39 -13.89
N CYS A 275 12.21 1.40 -13.00
CA CYS A 275 11.94 0.01 -13.32
C CYS A 275 10.45 -0.22 -13.62
N ILE A 276 9.54 0.38 -12.85
CA ILE A 276 8.10 0.28 -13.10
C ILE A 276 7.72 0.94 -14.44
N TYR A 277 8.33 2.09 -14.79
CA TYR A 277 8.11 2.70 -16.10
C TYR A 277 8.57 1.80 -17.24
N GLU A 278 9.73 1.15 -17.11
CA GLU A 278 10.22 0.21 -18.11
C GLU A 278 9.34 -1.04 -18.23
N LEU A 279 8.80 -1.53 -17.11
CA LEU A 279 7.90 -2.69 -17.09
C LEU A 279 6.59 -2.40 -17.83
N TYR A 280 6.02 -1.23 -17.61
CA TYR A 280 4.72 -0.86 -18.17
C TYR A 280 4.82 -0.22 -19.56
N PHE A 281 5.92 0.44 -19.88
CA PHE A 281 6.11 1.21 -21.12
C PHE A 281 7.37 0.80 -21.89
N ALA A 282 7.70 -0.48 -21.92
CA ALA A 282 8.95 -1.00 -22.51
C ALA A 282 9.25 -0.46 -23.92
N GLY A 283 8.26 -0.43 -24.81
CA GLY A 283 8.42 0.11 -26.17
C GLY A 283 8.77 1.60 -26.18
N HIS A 284 8.08 2.39 -25.34
CA HIS A 284 8.33 3.83 -25.22
C HIS A 284 9.69 4.12 -24.56
N MET A 285 10.03 3.39 -23.49
CA MET A 285 11.31 3.49 -22.79
C MET A 285 12.49 3.13 -23.71
N ARG A 286 12.33 2.10 -24.55
CA ARG A 286 13.34 1.72 -25.55
C ARG A 286 13.50 2.78 -26.64
N LYS A 287 12.39 3.23 -27.25
CA LYS A 287 12.39 4.22 -28.33
C LYS A 287 13.08 5.53 -27.90
N ASN A 288 12.92 5.93 -26.64
CA ASN A 288 13.48 7.17 -26.11
C ASN A 288 14.83 6.98 -25.39
N ASN A 289 15.41 5.76 -25.43
CA ASN A 289 16.69 5.43 -24.77
C ASN A 289 16.69 5.72 -23.25
N LEU A 290 15.61 5.34 -22.57
CA LEU A 290 15.35 5.57 -21.15
C LEU A 290 15.37 4.30 -20.28
N GLY A 291 15.45 3.10 -20.87
CA GLY A 291 15.50 1.85 -20.10
C GLY A 291 16.64 1.80 -19.08
N VAL A 292 16.46 1.22 -17.90
CA VAL A 292 17.44 1.18 -16.81
C VAL A 292 17.72 -0.22 -16.28
N VAL A 293 16.79 -1.17 -16.43
CA VAL A 293 16.84 -2.48 -15.75
C VAL A 293 18.13 -3.24 -16.06
N HIS A 294 18.47 -3.37 -17.34
CA HIS A 294 19.71 -4.04 -17.73
C HIS A 294 20.99 -3.37 -17.17
N LYS A 295 20.97 -2.05 -16.95
CA LYS A 295 22.11 -1.33 -16.34
C LYS A 295 22.17 -1.54 -14.83
N LEU A 296 21.01 -1.66 -14.18
CA LEU A 296 20.88 -1.88 -12.74
C LEU A 296 21.34 -3.26 -12.30
N MET A 297 21.38 -4.25 -13.20
CA MET A 297 21.99 -5.56 -12.93
C MET A 297 23.44 -5.50 -12.45
N LYS A 298 24.15 -4.38 -12.68
CA LYS A 298 25.54 -4.15 -12.27
C LYS A 298 25.69 -3.14 -11.14
N ALA A 299 24.58 -2.70 -10.55
CA ALA A 299 24.60 -1.69 -9.49
C ALA A 299 24.98 -2.32 -8.13
N PRO A 300 25.52 -1.53 -7.18
CA PRO A 300 26.03 -2.05 -5.91
C PRO A 300 25.00 -2.82 -5.07
N PHE A 301 23.72 -2.45 -5.08
CA PHE A 301 22.67 -3.17 -4.34
C PHE A 301 22.49 -4.64 -4.79
N MET A 302 23.01 -5.01 -5.97
CA MET A 302 23.03 -6.39 -6.47
C MET A 302 24.13 -7.24 -5.82
N ASN A 303 25.12 -6.62 -5.17
CA ASN A 303 26.22 -7.34 -4.54
C ASN A 303 25.73 -8.04 -3.26
N LYS A 304 25.80 -9.37 -3.22
CA LYS A 304 25.34 -10.16 -2.07
C LYS A 304 26.28 -10.12 -0.87
N GLU A 305 27.52 -9.70 -1.05
CA GLU A 305 28.53 -9.63 0.00
C GLU A 305 28.39 -8.35 0.85
N LEU A 306 27.76 -7.32 0.30
CA LEU A 306 27.49 -6.08 1.03
C LEU A 306 26.34 -6.26 1.99
N ASP A 307 26.50 -5.70 3.20
CA ASP A 307 25.39 -5.55 4.11
C ASP A 307 24.38 -4.51 3.57
N MET A 308 23.24 -4.39 4.25
CA MET A 308 22.18 -3.49 3.79
C MET A 308 22.61 -2.01 3.78
N GLU A 309 23.34 -1.54 4.81
CA GLU A 309 23.72 -0.12 4.90
C GLU A 309 24.73 0.24 3.82
N ASP A 310 25.69 -0.65 3.58
CA ASP A 310 26.68 -0.54 2.52
C ASP A 310 26.01 -0.59 1.14
N LYS A 311 25.08 -1.51 0.91
CA LYS A 311 24.29 -1.55 -0.33
C LYS A 311 23.63 -0.21 -0.63
N VAL A 312 23.01 0.41 0.37
CA VAL A 312 22.33 1.70 0.20
C VAL A 312 23.34 2.83 -0.02
N ALA A 313 24.39 2.91 0.80
CA ALA A 313 25.40 3.96 0.72
C ALA A 313 26.20 3.90 -0.60
N GLU A 314 26.62 2.71 -1.01
CA GLU A 314 27.36 2.50 -2.25
C GLU A 314 26.48 2.73 -3.48
N THR A 315 25.23 2.25 -3.47
CA THR A 315 24.30 2.50 -4.59
C THR A 315 24.02 3.98 -4.75
N TYR A 316 23.81 4.71 -3.65
CA TYR A 316 23.66 6.15 -3.70
C TYR A 316 24.91 6.82 -4.30
N SER A 317 26.10 6.48 -3.80
CA SER A 317 27.37 7.04 -4.28
C SER A 317 27.62 6.73 -5.75
N TRP A 318 27.33 5.50 -6.18
CA TRP A 318 27.40 5.05 -7.56
C TRP A 318 26.45 5.84 -8.47
N LEU A 319 25.21 6.06 -8.02
CA LEU A 319 24.20 6.82 -8.77
C LEU A 319 24.59 8.29 -8.92
N MET A 320 25.21 8.89 -7.88
CA MET A 320 25.57 10.31 -7.88
C MET A 320 26.78 10.65 -8.78
N LYS A 321 27.51 9.66 -9.31
CA LYS A 321 28.59 9.91 -10.28
C LYS A 321 28.04 10.67 -11.51
N SER A 322 28.81 11.62 -12.03
CA SER A 322 28.39 12.50 -13.12
C SER A 322 28.17 11.76 -14.45
N ASP A 323 28.93 10.68 -14.65
CA ASP A 323 28.88 9.80 -15.82
C ASP A 323 27.88 8.64 -15.65
N ASN A 324 27.13 8.59 -14.53
CA ASN A 324 26.18 7.52 -14.30
C ASN A 324 25.01 7.58 -15.28
N VAL A 325 24.95 6.59 -16.18
CA VAL A 325 23.94 6.50 -17.25
C VAL A 325 22.51 6.39 -16.69
N VAL A 326 22.30 5.73 -15.55
CA VAL A 326 20.96 5.59 -14.94
C VAL A 326 20.48 6.94 -14.41
N ARG A 327 21.34 7.67 -13.69
CA ARG A 327 21.03 9.03 -13.23
C ARG A 327 20.71 9.96 -14.40
N GLN A 328 21.52 9.92 -15.46
CA GLN A 328 21.27 10.72 -16.66
C GLN A 328 19.91 10.38 -17.29
N ARG A 329 19.53 9.10 -17.34
CA ARG A 329 18.22 8.67 -17.87
C ARG A 329 17.04 9.19 -17.04
N ILE A 330 17.17 9.22 -15.71
CA ILE A 330 16.17 9.86 -14.83
C ILE A 330 16.02 11.35 -15.18
N MET A 331 17.14 12.08 -15.30
CA MET A 331 17.12 13.51 -15.63
C MET A 331 16.54 13.80 -17.03
N LEU A 332 16.64 12.85 -17.96
CA LEU A 332 16.17 12.99 -19.33
C LEU A 332 14.67 12.70 -19.50
N LEU A 333 13.94 12.30 -18.45
CA LEU A 333 12.49 12.10 -18.52
C LEU A 333 11.75 13.35 -19.01
N ASP A 334 12.18 14.54 -18.56
CA ASP A 334 11.55 15.81 -18.88
C ASP A 334 11.79 16.30 -20.30
N THR A 335 12.79 15.77 -20.99
CA THR A 335 13.11 16.15 -22.38
C THR A 335 12.74 15.06 -23.37
N ARG A 336 13.01 13.79 -23.03
CA ARG A 336 12.77 12.64 -23.92
C ARG A 336 11.41 11.98 -23.73
N SER A 337 10.66 12.35 -22.68
CA SER A 337 9.32 11.82 -22.44
C SER A 337 8.43 12.81 -21.67
N SER A 338 8.53 14.10 -21.98
CA SER A 338 7.88 15.20 -21.28
C SER A 338 6.35 15.05 -21.13
N LEU A 339 5.68 14.43 -22.11
CA LEU A 339 4.21 14.29 -22.15
C LEU A 339 3.67 13.06 -21.42
N ILE A 340 4.53 12.09 -21.09
CA ILE A 340 4.15 10.82 -20.46
C ILE A 340 4.94 10.67 -19.16
N LEU A 341 6.17 10.15 -19.23
CA LEU A 341 6.97 9.83 -18.05
C LEU A 341 7.38 11.07 -17.26
N GLY A 342 7.70 12.20 -17.91
CA GLY A 342 7.97 13.46 -17.20
C GLY A 342 6.78 13.91 -16.35
N ARG A 343 5.54 13.76 -16.87
CA ARG A 343 4.31 14.06 -16.10
C ARG A 343 4.10 13.09 -14.95
N ILE A 344 4.24 11.78 -15.20
CA ILE A 344 4.10 10.75 -14.16
C ILE A 344 5.18 10.90 -13.09
N HIS A 345 6.38 11.33 -13.45
CA HIS A 345 7.48 11.44 -12.51
C HIS A 345 7.40 12.71 -11.65
N ASN A 346 6.87 13.80 -12.22
CA ASN A 346 6.84 15.12 -11.60
C ASN A 346 5.46 15.57 -11.08
N PHE A 347 4.41 14.76 -11.12
CA PHE A 347 3.07 15.21 -10.70
C PHE A 347 2.93 15.58 -9.21
N TYR A 348 3.91 15.27 -8.38
CA TYR A 348 3.99 15.71 -6.98
C TYR A 348 4.64 17.08 -6.78
N PHE A 349 5.30 17.63 -7.80
CA PHE A 349 6.01 18.90 -7.72
C PHE A 349 5.16 20.10 -8.19
N LYS A 350 3.83 20.03 -8.03
CA LYS A 350 2.93 21.15 -8.32
C LYS A 350 1.97 21.44 -7.18
#